data_AF-A0A956S0Z5-F1
#
_entry.id   AF-A0A956S0Z5-F1
#
_cell.length_a   1.000
_cell.length_b   1.000
_cell.length_c   1.000
_cell.angle_alpha   90.00
_cell.angle_beta   90.00
_cell.angle_gamma   90.00
#
_symmetry.space_group_name_H-M   'P 1'
#
loop_
_entity.id
_entity.type
_entity.pdbx_description
1 polymer ?
#
loop_
_entity_poly.entity_id
_entity_poly.type
_entity_poly.pdbx_seq_one_letter_code
_entity_poly.pdbx_strand_id
1 'polypeptide(L)'
;MRRLPLFAMPVLLALGVLLIPVVDDYADHGLSAAASLASGRWFLGHLLSALAFASAILAGAVIALRLERSEPLAWVGLALLVPGAALHVFGLGADGLAPLAIRYGGGAPELYFDGGYWVTGVFIAGAALFGAGTLLLVLALMRANILTGGARYLVFAAALAFPAAEAVPYAWALFLVACLAFCVWMPIGVALNADARRRPVESAPPLERSGAV
;
A
#
# COMPACT_ATOMS: atom_id res chain seq x y z
N MET A 1 -7.50 23.93 -17.02
CA MET A 1 -6.51 22.86 -16.73
C MET A 1 -6.98 21.58 -17.43
N ARG A 2 -6.25 21.10 -18.44
CA ARG A 2 -6.56 19.83 -19.13
C ARG A 2 -6.45 18.70 -18.11
N ARG A 3 -7.53 17.94 -17.91
CA ARG A 3 -7.54 16.78 -17.02
C ARG A 3 -6.57 15.76 -17.61
N LEU A 4 -5.42 15.56 -16.97
CA LEU A 4 -4.63 14.36 -17.22
C LEU A 4 -5.57 13.17 -17.02
N PRO A 5 -5.73 12.29 -18.02
CA PRO A 5 -6.63 11.16 -17.89
C PRO A 5 -6.18 10.33 -16.68
N LEU A 6 -7.01 10.28 -15.63
CA LEU A 6 -6.74 9.57 -14.36
C LEU A 6 -6.39 8.09 -14.57
N PHE A 7 -6.79 7.51 -15.71
CA PHE A 7 -6.47 6.17 -16.17
C PHE A 7 -5.03 6.02 -16.70
N ALA A 8 -4.35 7.11 -17.05
CA ALA A 8 -2.94 7.08 -17.46
C ALA A 8 -1.99 6.99 -16.25
N MET A 9 -2.41 7.37 -15.04
CA MET A 9 -1.55 7.36 -13.86
C MET A 9 -1.12 5.96 -13.42
N PRO A 10 -2.01 4.95 -13.32
CA PRO A 10 -1.60 3.57 -13.05
C PRO A 10 -0.67 3.02 -14.12
N VAL A 11 -0.85 3.43 -15.39
CA VAL A 11 0.01 3.03 -16.51
C VAL A 11 1.38 3.70 -16.42
N LEU A 12 1.45 4.98 -16.07
CA LEU A 12 2.70 5.71 -15.86
C LEU A 12 3.48 5.20 -14.64
N LEU A 13 2.77 4.83 -13.56
CA LEU A 13 3.36 4.18 -12.39
C LEU A 13 3.89 2.78 -12.74
N ALA A 14 3.10 1.99 -13.47
CA ALA A 14 3.53 0.69 -13.97
C ALA A 14 4.73 0.83 -14.91
N LEU A 15 4.78 1.85 -15.77
CA LEU A 15 5.93 2.15 -16.64
C LEU A 15 7.18 2.55 -15.85
N GLY A 16 7.04 3.35 -14.79
CA GLY A 16 8.16 3.66 -13.88
C GLY A 16 8.70 2.43 -13.15
N VAL A 17 7.80 1.52 -12.77
CA VAL A 17 8.14 0.24 -12.12
C VAL A 17 8.69 -0.79 -13.12
N LEU A 18 8.27 -0.75 -14.39
CA LEU A 18 8.84 -1.55 -15.48
C LEU A 18 10.26 -1.10 -15.89
N LEU A 19 10.68 0.11 -15.51
CA LEU A 19 12.04 0.59 -15.74
C LEU A 19 13.04 0.13 -14.66
N ILE A 20 12.56 -0.42 -13.53
CA ILE A 20 13.40 -0.93 -12.43
C ILE A 20 14.48 -1.93 -12.89
N PRO A 21 14.19 -2.92 -13.76
CA PRO A 21 15.21 -3.88 -14.24
C PRO A 21 16.27 -3.26 -15.17
N VAL A 22 16.09 -1.99 -15.58
CA VAL A 22 16.91 -1.31 -16.59
C VAL A 22 17.75 -0.18 -15.98
N VAL A 23 17.71 0.01 -14.65
CA VAL A 23 18.55 0.96 -13.92
C VAL A 23 19.81 0.23 -13.45
N ASP A 24 20.99 0.72 -13.83
CA ASP A 24 22.29 0.04 -13.66
C ASP A 24 22.59 -0.40 -12.20
N ASP A 25 22.11 0.33 -11.19
CA ASP A 25 22.29 -0.03 -9.76
C ASP A 25 21.47 -1.26 -9.32
N TYR A 26 20.40 -1.61 -10.04
CA TYR A 26 19.58 -2.80 -9.75
C TYR A 26 20.21 -4.11 -10.28
N ALA A 27 21.16 -4.00 -11.21
CA ALA A 27 21.87 -5.13 -11.79
C ALA A 27 23.13 -5.52 -10.98
N ASP A 28 23.55 -4.72 -10.00
CA ASP A 28 24.67 -5.06 -9.12
C ASP A 28 24.18 -5.91 -7.94
N HIS A 29 24.09 -7.21 -8.21
CA HIS A 29 23.72 -8.22 -7.23
C HIS A 29 24.72 -8.30 -6.07
N GLY A 30 25.96 -7.82 -6.26
CA GLY A 30 26.98 -7.75 -5.21
C GLY A 30 26.68 -6.66 -4.18
N LEU A 31 26.18 -5.50 -4.60
CA LEU A 31 25.73 -4.43 -3.69
C LEU A 31 24.49 -4.87 -2.89
N SER A 32 23.53 -5.52 -3.54
CA SER A 32 22.32 -6.04 -2.88
C SER A 32 22.65 -7.14 -1.87
N ALA A 33 23.55 -8.05 -2.23
CA ALA A 33 24.10 -9.03 -1.29
C ALA A 33 24.79 -8.33 -0.12
N ALA A 34 25.74 -7.42 -0.35
CA ALA A 34 26.42 -6.69 0.72
C ALA A 34 25.46 -5.94 1.66
N ALA A 35 24.43 -5.29 1.13
CA ALA A 35 23.40 -4.59 1.92
C ALA A 35 22.59 -5.55 2.81
N SER A 36 22.20 -6.72 2.28
CA SER A 36 21.49 -7.75 3.04
C SER A 36 22.33 -8.28 4.22
N LEU A 37 23.66 -8.28 4.07
CA LEU A 37 24.59 -8.82 5.04
C LEU A 37 25.12 -7.81 6.06
N ALA A 38 24.99 -6.51 5.78
CA ALA A 38 25.64 -5.44 6.53
C ALA A 38 24.95 -5.09 7.86
N SER A 39 23.66 -5.44 8.04
CA SER A 39 22.96 -5.23 9.31
C SER A 39 21.60 -5.93 9.35
N GLY A 40 21.11 -6.29 10.54
CA GLY A 40 19.71 -6.71 10.74
C GLY A 40 18.66 -5.68 10.28
N ARG A 41 19.10 -4.49 9.85
CA ARG A 41 18.25 -3.43 9.27
C ARG A 41 17.65 -3.84 7.93
N TRP A 42 18.32 -4.71 7.15
CA TRP A 42 17.75 -5.26 5.91
C TRP A 42 16.45 -6.00 6.22
N PHE A 43 16.55 -7.07 7.02
CA PHE A 43 15.41 -7.88 7.42
C PHE A 43 14.33 -7.04 8.13
N LEU A 44 14.74 -6.19 9.08
CA LEU A 44 13.80 -5.36 9.83
C LEU A 44 13.06 -4.39 8.93
N GLY A 45 13.72 -3.76 7.96
CA GLY A 45 13.07 -2.83 7.05
C GLY A 45 12.07 -3.52 6.11
N HIS A 46 12.39 -4.71 5.61
CA HIS A 46 11.46 -5.52 4.82
C HIS A 46 10.26 -5.95 5.65
N LEU A 47 10.48 -6.40 6.90
CA LEU A 47 9.42 -6.78 7.82
C LEU A 47 8.50 -5.59 8.15
N LEU A 48 9.05 -4.43 8.48
CA LEU A 48 8.26 -3.23 8.77
C LEU A 48 7.46 -2.76 7.55
N SER A 49 8.03 -2.87 6.35
CA SER A 49 7.33 -2.53 5.11
C SER A 49 6.18 -3.52 4.85
N ALA A 50 6.41 -4.81 5.08
CA ALA A 50 5.38 -5.84 4.93
C ALA A 50 4.23 -5.59 5.92
N LEU A 51 4.53 -5.20 7.15
CA LEU A 51 3.53 -4.80 8.13
C LEU A 51 2.76 -3.54 7.69
N ALA A 52 3.42 -2.58 7.05
CA ALA A 52 2.75 -1.40 6.51
C ALA A 52 1.74 -1.77 5.41
N PHE A 53 2.13 -2.60 4.43
CA PHE A 53 1.22 -3.08 3.38
C PHE A 53 0.10 -3.98 3.95
N ALA A 54 0.40 -4.85 4.91
CA ALA A 54 -0.62 -5.65 5.59
C ALA A 54 -1.62 -4.76 6.36
N SER A 55 -1.15 -3.71 7.03
CA SER A 55 -2.03 -2.77 7.74
C SER A 55 -2.94 -1.97 6.81
N ALA A 56 -2.51 -1.73 5.56
CA ALA A 56 -3.32 -1.08 4.54
C ALA A 56 -4.56 -1.91 4.18
N ILE A 57 -4.50 -3.25 4.28
CA ILE A 57 -5.68 -4.13 4.10
C ILE A 57 -6.73 -3.82 5.17
N LEU A 58 -6.32 -3.73 6.44
CA LEU A 58 -7.21 -3.42 7.55
C LEU A 58 -7.81 -2.02 7.39
N ALA A 59 -6.98 -1.03 7.04
CA ALA A 59 -7.44 0.34 6.79
C ALA A 59 -8.44 0.39 5.63
N GLY A 60 -8.14 -0.28 4.51
CA GLY A 60 -9.02 -0.38 3.35
C GLY A 60 -10.36 -1.05 3.69
N ALA A 61 -10.34 -2.12 4.48
CA ALA A 61 -11.54 -2.81 4.93
C ALA A 61 -12.42 -1.89 5.82
N VAL A 62 -11.82 -1.15 6.75
CA VAL A 62 -12.54 -0.16 7.57
C VAL A 62 -13.16 0.93 6.69
N ILE A 63 -12.43 1.46 5.71
CA ILE A 63 -12.96 2.46 4.77
C ILE A 63 -14.15 1.91 3.99
N ALA A 64 -14.02 0.72 3.39
CA ALA A 64 -15.07 0.11 2.59
C ALA A 64 -16.33 -0.21 3.41
N LEU A 65 -16.15 -0.72 4.63
CA LEU A 65 -17.27 -0.95 5.56
C LEU A 65 -17.94 0.36 5.98
N ARG A 66 -17.16 1.40 6.24
CA ARG A 66 -17.68 2.70 6.70
C ARG A 66 -18.45 3.46 5.62
N LEU A 67 -18.06 3.29 4.36
CA LEU A 67 -18.75 3.82 3.21
C LEU A 67 -19.96 2.97 2.78
N GLU A 68 -20.16 1.81 3.42
CA GLU A 68 -21.27 0.87 3.18
C GLU A 68 -21.39 0.47 1.69
N ARG A 69 -22.53 -0.12 1.30
CA ARG A 69 -22.80 -0.51 -0.10
C ARG A 69 -23.16 0.67 -1.01
N SER A 70 -23.37 1.86 -0.46
CA SER A 70 -23.71 3.06 -1.23
C SER A 70 -22.55 3.57 -2.08
N GLU A 71 -21.30 3.21 -1.75
CA GLU A 71 -20.11 3.53 -2.54
C GLU A 71 -19.45 2.26 -3.11
N PRO A 72 -19.94 1.73 -4.25
CA PRO A 72 -19.38 0.53 -4.86
C PRO A 72 -17.91 0.69 -5.25
N LEU A 73 -17.45 1.93 -5.47
CA LEU A 73 -16.05 2.24 -5.76
C LEU A 73 -15.11 1.82 -4.62
N ALA A 74 -15.55 1.91 -3.37
CA ALA A 74 -14.75 1.52 -2.22
C ALA A 74 -14.51 0.00 -2.19
N TRP A 75 -15.52 -0.79 -2.56
CA TRP A 75 -15.42 -2.24 -2.64
C TRP A 75 -14.55 -2.72 -3.80
N VAL A 76 -14.65 -2.07 -4.96
CA VAL A 76 -13.72 -2.33 -6.08
C VAL A 76 -12.29 -1.96 -5.67
N GLY A 77 -12.11 -0.82 -5.00
CA GLY A 77 -10.82 -0.41 -4.47
C GLY A 77 -10.24 -1.43 -3.50
N LEU A 78 -11.03 -1.93 -2.55
CA LEU A 78 -10.62 -2.98 -1.62
C LEU A 78 -10.25 -4.29 -2.34
N ALA A 79 -11.06 -4.70 -3.32
CA ALA A 79 -10.83 -5.92 -4.10
C ALA A 79 -9.51 -5.90 -4.88
N LEU A 80 -9.01 -4.72 -5.26
CA LEU A 80 -7.69 -4.54 -5.88
C LEU A 80 -6.58 -4.34 -4.84
N LEU A 81 -6.86 -3.61 -3.75
CA LEU A 81 -5.89 -3.33 -2.70
C LEU A 81 -5.41 -4.61 -2.01
N VAL A 82 -6.33 -5.51 -1.67
CA VAL A 82 -6.00 -6.77 -0.96
C VAL A 82 -4.97 -7.62 -1.70
N PRO A 83 -5.20 -8.04 -2.96
CA PRO A 83 -4.21 -8.82 -3.68
C PRO A 83 -2.93 -8.02 -3.93
N GLY A 84 -3.01 -6.71 -4.20
CA GLY A 84 -1.82 -5.87 -4.36
C GLY A 84 -0.94 -5.83 -3.11
N ALA A 85 -1.54 -5.59 -1.94
CA ALA A 85 -0.84 -5.60 -0.66
C ALA A 85 -0.27 -6.99 -0.33
N ALA A 86 -1.01 -8.07 -0.62
CA ALA A 86 -0.53 -9.43 -0.42
C ALA A 86 0.71 -9.74 -1.28
N LEU A 87 0.74 -9.27 -2.53
CA LEU A 87 1.91 -9.40 -3.41
C LEU A 87 3.12 -8.63 -2.86
N HIS A 88 2.95 -7.39 -2.39
CA HIS A 88 4.02 -6.65 -1.73
C HIS A 88 4.56 -7.37 -0.49
N VAL A 89 3.67 -7.85 0.39
CA VAL A 89 4.06 -8.63 1.58
C VAL A 89 4.85 -9.88 1.21
N PHE A 90 4.41 -10.61 0.17
CA PHE A 90 5.11 -11.80 -0.30
C PHE A 90 6.47 -11.47 -0.91
N GLY A 91 6.55 -10.47 -1.79
CA GLY A 91 7.80 -10.00 -2.39
C GLY A 91 8.81 -9.56 -1.34
N LEU A 92 8.39 -8.71 -0.40
CA LEU A 92 9.23 -8.25 0.71
C LEU A 92 9.68 -9.38 1.62
N GLY A 93 8.82 -10.37 1.87
CA GLY A 93 9.17 -11.55 2.65
C GLY A 93 10.25 -12.38 1.95
N ALA A 94 10.12 -12.57 0.64
CA ALA A 94 11.13 -13.24 -0.18
C ALA A 94 12.46 -12.47 -0.17
N ASP A 95 12.45 -11.17 -0.51
CA ASP A 95 13.66 -10.33 -0.57
C ASP A 95 14.33 -10.16 0.81
N GLY A 96 13.52 -10.08 1.86
CA GLY A 96 13.98 -9.91 3.23
C GLY A 96 14.65 -11.15 3.82
N LEU A 97 14.17 -12.36 3.48
CA LEU A 97 14.59 -13.62 4.10
C LEU A 97 15.50 -14.47 3.21
N ALA A 98 15.26 -14.53 1.90
CA ALA A 98 15.92 -15.49 1.03
C ALA A 98 17.45 -15.28 0.90
N PRO A 99 17.98 -14.04 0.75
CA PRO A 99 19.43 -13.82 0.74
C PRO A 99 20.10 -14.28 2.05
N LEU A 100 19.43 -14.04 3.19
CA LEU A 100 19.90 -14.47 4.50
C LEU A 100 19.89 -15.99 4.64
N ALA A 101 18.80 -16.65 4.22
CA ALA A 101 18.66 -18.09 4.27
C ALA A 101 19.74 -18.80 3.44
N ILE A 102 20.02 -18.31 2.23
CA ILE A 102 21.10 -18.84 1.37
C ILE A 102 22.45 -18.70 2.07
N ARG A 103 22.74 -17.52 2.67
CA ARG A 103 23.97 -17.30 3.44
C ARG A 103 24.12 -18.29 4.59
N TYR A 104 23.07 -18.43 5.42
CA TYR A 104 23.11 -19.33 6.58
C TYR A 104 23.16 -20.80 6.18
N GLY A 105 22.71 -21.14 4.97
CA GLY A 105 22.92 -22.44 4.34
C GLY A 105 24.30 -22.66 3.72
N GLY A 106 25.20 -21.67 3.79
CA GLY A 106 26.57 -21.73 3.24
C GLY A 106 26.70 -21.35 1.76
N GLY A 107 25.64 -20.83 1.13
CA GLY A 107 25.63 -20.37 -0.26
C GLY A 107 25.98 -18.90 -0.44
N ALA A 108 26.17 -18.50 -1.70
CA ALA A 108 26.39 -17.12 -2.12
C ALA A 108 25.03 -16.38 -2.27
N PRO A 109 24.73 -15.35 -1.46
CA PRO A 109 23.44 -14.64 -1.51
C PRO A 109 23.11 -13.99 -2.86
N GLU A 110 24.13 -13.68 -3.65
CA GLU A 110 24.03 -13.13 -5.01
C GLU A 110 23.17 -14.02 -5.93
N LEU A 111 23.21 -15.34 -5.72
CA LEU A 111 22.44 -16.32 -6.49
C LEU A 111 20.92 -16.10 -6.39
N TYR A 112 20.43 -15.50 -5.30
CA TYR A 112 19.02 -15.13 -5.17
C TYR A 112 18.63 -14.06 -6.19
N PHE A 113 19.46 -13.02 -6.30
CA PHE A 113 19.22 -11.88 -7.16
C PHE A 113 19.43 -12.27 -8.63
N ASP A 114 20.41 -13.13 -8.93
CA ASP A 114 20.64 -13.70 -10.27
C ASP A 114 19.41 -14.42 -10.86
N GLY A 115 18.61 -15.08 -10.01
CA GLY A 115 17.39 -15.78 -10.39
C GLY A 115 16.09 -15.02 -10.09
N GLY A 116 16.19 -13.80 -9.56
CA GLY A 116 15.13 -13.10 -8.84
C GLY A 116 14.04 -12.42 -9.68
N TYR A 117 14.07 -12.55 -11.02
CA TYR A 117 13.16 -11.83 -11.93
C TYR A 117 11.65 -12.00 -11.60
N TRP A 118 11.29 -13.12 -10.97
CA TRP A 118 9.90 -13.36 -10.55
C TRP A 118 9.48 -12.44 -9.39
N VAL A 119 10.40 -12.08 -8.49
CA VAL A 119 10.13 -11.18 -7.37
C VAL A 119 9.87 -9.77 -7.88
N THR A 120 10.65 -9.31 -8.86
CA THR A 120 10.41 -8.06 -9.57
C THR A 120 9.03 -8.06 -10.22
N GLY A 121 8.64 -9.16 -10.88
CA GLY A 121 7.29 -9.33 -11.44
C GLY A 121 6.18 -9.24 -10.39
N VAL A 122 6.40 -9.84 -9.22
CA VAL A 122 5.48 -9.77 -8.06
C VAL A 122 5.32 -8.33 -7.59
N PHE A 123 6.41 -7.57 -7.46
CA PHE A 123 6.34 -6.16 -7.07
C PHE A 123 5.67 -5.28 -8.11
N ILE A 124 5.90 -5.52 -9.41
CA ILE A 124 5.21 -4.78 -10.48
C ILE A 124 3.70 -5.01 -10.40
N ALA A 125 3.26 -6.27 -10.30
CA ALA A 125 1.86 -6.62 -10.17
C ALA A 125 1.26 -6.07 -8.86
N GLY A 126 2.02 -6.17 -7.76
CA GLY A 126 1.68 -5.61 -6.46
C GLY A 126 1.42 -4.11 -6.54
N ALA A 127 2.36 -3.35 -7.10
CA ALA A 127 2.28 -1.89 -7.22
C ALA A 127 1.10 -1.45 -8.08
N ALA A 128 0.82 -2.14 -9.18
CA ALA A 128 -0.31 -1.84 -10.05
C ALA A 128 -1.65 -2.05 -9.34
N LEU A 129 -1.84 -3.21 -8.71
CA LEU A 129 -3.08 -3.56 -8.01
C LEU A 129 -3.27 -2.72 -6.75
N PHE A 130 -2.22 -2.59 -5.93
CA PHE A 130 -2.24 -1.82 -4.69
C PHE A 130 -2.44 -0.34 -4.95
N GLY A 131 -1.72 0.22 -5.92
CA GLY A 131 -1.85 1.62 -6.32
C GLY A 131 -3.26 1.93 -6.85
N ALA A 132 -3.79 1.10 -7.76
CA ALA A 132 -5.15 1.25 -8.24
C ALA A 132 -6.17 1.14 -7.09
N GLY A 133 -6.05 0.13 -6.23
CA GLY A 133 -6.95 -0.07 -5.10
C GLY A 133 -6.95 1.09 -4.10
N THR A 134 -5.76 1.57 -3.74
CA THR A 134 -5.59 2.70 -2.81
C THR A 134 -6.16 4.00 -3.40
N LEU A 135 -5.90 4.27 -4.69
CA LEU A 135 -6.47 5.43 -5.37
C LEU A 135 -8.00 5.39 -5.42
N LEU A 136 -8.59 4.23 -5.72
CA LEU A 136 -10.04 4.07 -5.75
C LEU A 136 -10.67 4.30 -4.37
N LEU A 137 -10.04 3.83 -3.29
CA LEU A 137 -10.48 4.09 -1.92
C LEU A 137 -10.40 5.58 -1.56
N VAL A 138 -9.30 6.26 -1.92
CA VAL A 138 -9.16 7.70 -1.71
C VAL A 138 -10.21 8.48 -2.49
N LEU A 139 -10.47 8.10 -3.75
CA LEU A 139 -11.51 8.71 -4.57
C LEU A 139 -12.91 8.48 -3.99
N ALA A 140 -13.20 7.29 -3.45
CA ALA A 140 -14.47 7.00 -2.79
C ALA A 140 -14.67 7.89 -1.54
N LEU A 141 -13.62 8.06 -0.72
CA LEU A 141 -13.64 8.96 0.44
C LEU A 141 -13.86 10.43 0.04
N MET A 142 -13.27 10.87 -1.07
CA MET A 142 -13.47 12.22 -1.61
C MET A 142 -14.90 12.41 -2.14
N ARG A 143 -15.47 11.40 -2.81
CA ARG A 143 -16.86 11.44 -3.30
C ARG A 143 -17.88 11.49 -2.17
N ALA A 144 -17.62 10.72 -1.11
CA ALA A 144 -18.42 10.74 0.11
C ALA A 144 -18.23 12.02 0.95
N ASN A 145 -17.42 12.99 0.49
CA ASN A 145 -17.08 14.22 1.22
C ASN A 145 -16.48 13.99 2.62
N ILE A 146 -15.89 12.83 2.87
CA ILE A 146 -15.20 12.52 4.13
C ILE A 146 -13.82 13.20 4.14
N LEU A 147 -13.08 13.08 3.03
CA LEU A 147 -11.76 13.68 2.89
C LEU A 147 -11.85 15.04 2.18
N THR A 148 -11.66 16.12 2.93
CA THR A 148 -11.86 17.50 2.46
C THR A 148 -10.61 18.37 2.63
N GLY A 149 -10.64 19.58 2.05
CA GLY A 149 -9.57 20.58 2.22
C GLY A 149 -8.21 20.15 1.64
N GLY A 150 -7.12 20.61 2.27
CA GLY A 150 -5.74 20.30 1.86
C GLY A 150 -5.36 18.83 2.02
N ALA A 151 -5.95 18.13 2.99
CA ALA A 151 -5.67 16.73 3.29
C ALA A 151 -5.92 15.81 2.09
N ARG A 152 -6.92 16.12 1.25
CA ARG A 152 -7.23 15.32 0.05
C ARG A 152 -6.07 15.27 -0.94
N TYR A 153 -5.33 16.35 -1.09
CA TYR A 153 -4.21 16.42 -2.02
C TYR A 153 -2.99 15.69 -1.49
N LEU A 154 -2.72 15.82 -0.18
CA LEU A 154 -1.66 15.09 0.50
C LEU A 154 -1.88 13.58 0.40
N VAL A 155 -3.08 13.11 0.77
CA VAL A 155 -3.43 11.69 0.72
C VAL A 155 -3.40 11.16 -0.72
N PHE A 156 -3.88 11.93 -1.70
CA PHE A 156 -3.85 11.51 -3.10
C PHE A 156 -2.41 11.38 -3.64
N ALA A 157 -1.55 12.35 -3.35
CA ALA A 157 -0.14 12.30 -3.74
C ALA A 157 0.59 11.15 -3.03
N ALA A 158 0.32 10.94 -1.74
CA ALA A 158 0.91 9.83 -1.00
C ALA A 158 0.42 8.47 -1.51
N ALA A 159 -0.86 8.33 -1.87
CA ALA A 159 -1.43 7.12 -2.46
C ALA A 159 -0.83 6.79 -3.84
N LEU A 160 -0.38 7.79 -4.61
CA LEU A 160 0.38 7.58 -5.84
C LEU A 160 1.79 7.07 -5.56
N ALA A 161 2.49 7.67 -4.59
CA ALA A 161 3.88 7.35 -4.31
C ALA A 161 4.06 6.03 -3.54
N PHE A 162 3.10 5.67 -2.69
CA PHE A 162 3.18 4.50 -1.79
C PHE A 162 3.47 3.16 -2.50
N PRO A 163 2.73 2.76 -3.56
CA PRO A 163 3.04 1.53 -4.31
C PRO A 163 4.43 1.51 -4.95
N ALA A 164 5.02 2.67 -5.22
CA ALA A 164 6.34 2.79 -5.85
C ALA A 164 7.48 2.94 -4.84
N ALA A 165 7.19 3.02 -3.54
CA ALA A 165 8.19 3.34 -2.53
C ALA A 165 9.29 2.27 -2.42
N GLU A 166 8.97 1.02 -2.70
CA GLU A 166 9.90 -0.12 -2.69
C GLU A 166 10.80 -0.16 -3.92
N ALA A 167 10.43 0.54 -5.00
CA ALA A 167 11.24 0.66 -6.20
C ALA A 167 12.43 1.62 -6.05
N VAL A 168 12.51 2.35 -4.94
CA VAL A 168 13.60 3.30 -4.69
C VAL A 168 14.84 2.52 -4.23
N PRO A 169 15.97 2.54 -4.97
CA PRO A 169 17.14 1.75 -4.67
C PRO A 169 17.98 2.44 -3.57
N TYR A 170 17.47 2.51 -2.35
CA TYR A 170 18.21 3.10 -1.24
C TYR A 170 17.71 2.60 0.11
N ALA A 171 18.58 2.55 1.13
CA ALA A 171 18.22 2.15 2.50
C ALA A 171 17.08 2.98 3.12
N TRP A 172 16.75 4.12 2.51
CA TRP A 172 15.65 5.02 2.88
C TRP A 172 14.30 4.65 2.25
N ALA A 173 14.26 3.75 1.27
CA ALA A 173 13.02 3.28 0.63
C ALA A 173 12.03 2.73 1.66
N LEU A 174 12.52 1.98 2.64
CA LEU A 174 11.72 1.39 3.71
C LEU A 174 11.22 2.47 4.71
N PHE A 175 11.99 3.55 4.90
CA PHE A 175 11.54 4.72 5.64
C PHE A 175 10.48 5.51 4.86
N LEU A 176 10.64 5.60 3.54
CA LEU A 176 9.69 6.25 2.63
C LEU A 176 8.33 5.52 2.64
N VAL A 177 8.33 4.18 2.61
CA VAL A 177 7.13 3.32 2.80
C VAL A 177 6.39 3.72 4.08
N ALA A 178 7.09 3.82 5.21
CA ALA A 178 6.49 4.21 6.48
C ALA A 178 5.93 5.64 6.47
N CYS A 179 6.67 6.61 5.92
CA CYS A 179 6.21 7.99 5.78
C CYS A 179 4.96 8.09 4.89
N LEU A 180 4.94 7.39 3.76
CA LEU A 180 3.82 7.40 2.83
C LEU A 180 2.59 6.71 3.42
N ALA A 181 2.76 5.57 4.09
CA ALA A 181 1.69 4.93 4.84
C ALA A 181 1.09 5.90 5.89
N PHE A 182 1.94 6.62 6.63
CA PHE A 182 1.48 7.63 7.58
C PHE A 182 0.70 8.76 6.90
N CYS A 183 1.24 9.32 5.81
CA CYS A 183 0.60 10.39 5.04
C CYS A 183 -0.73 9.99 4.40
N VAL A 184 -0.92 8.71 4.05
CA VAL A 184 -2.20 8.19 3.55
C VAL A 184 -3.17 7.95 4.72
N TRP A 185 -2.79 7.11 5.68
CA TRP A 185 -3.74 6.53 6.62
C TRP A 185 -4.09 7.44 7.79
N MET A 186 -3.14 8.24 8.30
CA MET A 186 -3.39 9.10 9.46
C MET A 186 -4.48 10.16 9.17
N PRO A 187 -4.43 10.93 8.06
CA PRO A 187 -5.49 11.90 7.76
C PRO A 187 -6.85 11.23 7.50
N ILE A 188 -6.86 10.04 6.88
CA ILE A 188 -8.09 9.28 6.66
C ILE A 188 -8.70 8.85 8.00
N GLY A 189 -7.91 8.30 8.92
CA GLY A 189 -8.39 7.89 10.24
C GLY A 189 -8.99 9.06 11.04
N VAL A 190 -8.33 10.22 11.03
CA VAL A 190 -8.84 11.44 11.66
C VAL A 190 -10.16 11.88 11.04
N ALA A 191 -10.27 11.86 9.70
CA ALA A 191 -11.48 12.25 8.98
C ALA A 191 -12.67 11.31 9.27
N LEU A 192 -12.43 9.99 9.28
CA LEU A 192 -13.47 8.98 9.58
C LEU A 192 -14.00 9.11 11.02
N ASN A 193 -13.11 9.34 11.99
CA ASN A 193 -13.51 9.56 13.38
C ASN A 193 -14.30 10.88 13.55
N ALA A 194 -13.91 11.94 12.84
CA ALA A 194 -14.65 13.21 12.86
C ALA A 194 -16.05 13.07 12.25
N ASP A 195 -16.19 12.34 11.13
CA ASP A 195 -17.50 12.05 10.52
C ASP A 195 -18.39 11.21 11.45
N ALA A 196 -17.83 10.18 12.10
CA ALA A 196 -18.57 9.33 13.05
C ALA A 196 -19.17 10.14 14.20
N ARG A 197 -18.49 11.18 14.68
CA ARG A 197 -18.99 12.07 15.75
C ARG A 197 -20.09 13.02 15.28
N ARG A 198 -20.22 13.26 13.98
CA ARG A 198 -21.23 14.17 13.41
C ARG A 198 -22.55 13.49 13.10
N ARG A 199 -22.57 12.17 12.92
CA ARG A 199 -23.82 11.42 12.77
C ARG A 199 -24.42 11.24 14.16
N PRO A 200 -25.60 11.82 14.46
CA PRO A 200 -26.31 11.45 15.69
C PRO A 200 -26.51 9.93 15.67
N VAL A 201 -26.30 9.29 16.81
CA VAL A 201 -26.84 7.93 16.99
C VAL A 201 -28.34 8.11 16.81
N GLU A 202 -28.89 7.68 15.68
CA GLU A 202 -30.33 7.49 15.57
C GLU A 202 -30.69 6.57 16.72
N SER A 203 -31.27 7.16 17.77
CA SER A 203 -31.79 6.44 18.91
C SER A 203 -32.68 5.35 18.34
N ALA A 204 -32.38 4.09 18.68
CA ALA A 204 -33.21 2.95 18.33
C ALA A 204 -34.70 3.35 18.46
N PRO A 205 -35.55 2.99 17.47
CA PRO A 205 -36.95 3.38 17.51
C PRO A 205 -37.50 3.03 18.89
N PRO A 206 -38.21 3.97 19.56
CA PRO A 206 -38.72 3.72 20.89
C PRO A 206 -39.47 2.40 20.83
N LEU A 207 -39.16 1.48 21.76
CA LEU A 207 -39.95 0.27 21.96
C LEU A 207 -41.38 0.74 22.18
N GLU A 208 -42.18 0.69 21.11
CA GLU A 208 -43.62 0.83 21.21
C GLU A 208 -44.01 -0.26 22.20
N ARG A 209 -44.35 0.19 23.41
CA ARG A 209 -44.96 -0.65 24.42
C ARG A 209 -46.17 -1.24 23.73
N SER A 210 -46.06 -2.51 23.36
CA SER A 210 -47.18 -3.35 22.97
C SER A 210 -48.24 -3.14 24.05
N GLY A 211 -49.23 -2.34 23.68
CA GLY A 211 -50.39 -2.08 24.51
C GLY A 211 -51.09 -3.40 24.71
N ALA A 212 -51.41 -3.65 25.97
CA ALA A 212 -52.39 -4.63 26.38
C ALA A 212 -53.66 -4.51 25.53
N VAL A 213 -54.12 -5.64 24.98
CA VAL A 213 -55.51 -6.12 25.10
C VAL A 213 -55.43 -7.64 25.29
#